data_AF-A0A7J2JZ69-F1
#
_entry.id   AF-A0A7J2JZ69-F1
#
_cell.length_a   1.000
_cell.length_b   1.000
_cell.length_c   1.000
_cell.angle_alpha   90.00
_cell.angle_beta   90.00
_cell.angle_gamma   90.00
#
_symmetry.space_group_name_H-M   'P 1'
#
loop_
_entity.id
_entity.type
_entity.pdbx_description
1 polymer ?
#
loop_
_entity_poly.entity_id
_entity_poly.type
_entity_poly.pdbx_seq_one_letter_code
_entity_poly.pdbx_strand_id
1 'polypeptide(L)'
;MCARPAYDAVVVRFGPEIGVKSRPVRLRYERLITKHVRKALRRREIPYGSIEYEFGRLFVFTSRPVEAAEAISRVFGVSSTSPA
;
A
#
# COMPACT_ATOMS: atom_id res chain seq x y z
N MET A 1 -13.43 24.25 -10.84
CA MET A 1 -12.84 23.18 -11.67
C MET A 1 -11.94 22.34 -10.77
N CYS A 2 -12.43 21.21 -10.23
CA CYS A 2 -11.58 20.32 -9.42
C CYS A 2 -10.70 19.50 -10.35
N ALA A 3 -9.37 19.62 -10.17
CA ALA A 3 -8.39 18.80 -10.87
C ALA A 3 -8.70 17.32 -10.61
N ARG A 4 -8.90 16.53 -11.68
CA ARG A 4 -8.90 15.07 -11.54
C ARG A 4 -7.51 14.69 -11.05
N PRO A 5 -7.37 13.90 -9.98
CA PRO A 5 -6.05 13.43 -9.59
C PRO A 5 -5.50 12.64 -10.79
N ALA A 6 -4.25 12.92 -11.18
CA ALA A 6 -3.61 12.27 -12.32
C ALA A 6 -3.37 10.76 -12.10
N TYR A 7 -3.59 10.32 -10.86
CA TYR A 7 -3.34 9.00 -10.31
C TYR A 7 -4.56 8.64 -9.47
N ASP A 8 -5.06 7.42 -9.56
CA ASP A 8 -6.19 6.92 -8.76
C ASP A 8 -5.78 5.81 -7.79
N ALA A 9 -4.51 5.41 -7.82
CA ALA A 9 -3.96 4.34 -7.02
C ALA A 9 -2.57 4.67 -6.45
N VAL A 10 -2.15 3.83 -5.51
CA VAL A 10 -0.78 3.76 -5.01
C VAL A 10 -0.31 2.32 -5.14
N VAL A 11 0.77 2.13 -5.86
CA VAL A 11 1.49 0.85 -5.95
C VAL A 11 2.49 0.77 -4.80
N VAL A 12 2.36 -0.27 -4.00
CA VAL A 12 3.21 -0.52 -2.82
C VAL A 12 4.02 -1.78 -3.07
N ARG A 13 5.35 -1.63 -2.96
CA ARG A 13 6.30 -2.74 -3.07
C ARG A 13 6.70 -3.18 -1.68
N PHE A 14 6.56 -4.47 -1.39
CA PHE A 14 7.00 -5.05 -0.12
C PHE A 14 8.53 -5.11 -0.04
N GLY A 15 9.04 -5.24 1.18
CA GLY A 15 10.46 -5.44 1.46
C GLY A 15 11.06 -6.67 0.75
N PRO A 16 12.38 -6.66 0.50
CA PRO A 16 13.09 -7.77 -0.16
C PRO A 16 12.98 -9.10 0.60
N GLU A 17 12.66 -9.03 1.90
CA GLU A 17 12.34 -10.15 2.79
C GLU A 17 11.25 -11.08 2.27
N ILE A 18 10.43 -10.63 1.32
CA ILE A 18 9.33 -11.39 0.74
C ILE A 18 9.79 -12.53 -0.18
N GLY A 19 10.98 -12.40 -0.79
CA GLY A 19 11.54 -13.40 -1.72
C GLY A 19 12.22 -14.58 -1.04
N VAL A 20 12.61 -14.44 0.23
CA VAL A 20 13.41 -15.43 0.98
C VAL A 20 12.52 -16.35 1.84
N LYS A 21 11.21 -16.09 1.89
CA LYS A 21 10.24 -16.80 2.76
C LYS A 21 9.44 -17.84 1.98
N SER A 22 9.09 -18.95 2.64
CA SER A 22 8.18 -19.96 2.07
C SER A 22 6.80 -19.33 1.78
N ARG A 23 6.07 -19.89 0.81
CA ARG A 23 4.73 -19.41 0.40
C ARG A 23 3.79 -19.09 1.58
N PRO A 24 3.60 -19.95 2.60
CA PRO A 24 2.70 -19.64 3.72
C PRO A 24 3.20 -18.49 4.59
N VAL A 25 4.51 -18.38 4.81
CA VAL A 25 5.11 -17.30 5.60
C VAL A 25 4.99 -15.97 4.86
N ARG A 26 5.20 -16.00 3.53
CA ARG A 26 5.01 -14.84 2.65
C ARG A 26 3.59 -14.29 2.71
N LEU A 27 2.57 -15.15 2.57
CA LEU A 27 1.16 -14.75 2.66
C LEU A 27 0.80 -14.13 4.02
N ARG A 28 1.34 -14.67 5.13
CA ARG A 28 1.13 -14.10 6.47
C ARG A 28 1.76 -12.71 6.60
N TYR A 29 2.97 -12.55 6.08
CA TYR A 29 3.70 -11.28 6.07
C TYR A 29 2.96 -10.21 5.26
N GLU A 30 2.52 -10.54 4.04
CA GLU A 30 1.73 -9.64 3.19
C GLU A 30 0.45 -9.18 3.90
N ARG A 31 -0.33 -10.12 4.47
CA ARG A 31 -1.56 -9.80 5.22
C ARG A 31 -1.31 -8.88 6.42
N LEU A 32 -0.20 -9.07 7.13
CA LEU A 32 0.20 -8.18 8.23
C LEU A 32 0.50 -6.76 7.74
N ILE A 33 1.24 -6.63 6.65
CA ILE A 33 1.53 -5.31 6.07
C ILE A 33 0.25 -4.64 5.60
N THR A 34 -0.64 -5.35 4.89
CA THR A 34 -1.94 -4.82 4.49
C THR A 34 -2.73 -4.29 5.69
N LYS A 35 -2.71 -5.01 6.82
CA LYS A 35 -3.34 -4.56 8.07
C LYS A 35 -2.70 -3.27 8.60
N HIS A 36 -1.37 -3.16 8.57
CA HIS A 36 -0.67 -1.97 9.01
C HIS A 36 -0.92 -0.77 8.09
N VAL A 37 -0.95 -0.97 6.77
CA VAL A 37 -1.31 0.03 5.77
C VAL A 37 -2.71 0.58 6.03
N ARG A 38 -3.71 -0.28 6.22
CA ARG A 38 -5.08 0.14 6.59
C ARG A 38 -5.11 0.98 7.87
N LYS A 39 -4.33 0.58 8.88
CA LYS A 39 -4.24 1.32 10.15
C LYS A 39 -3.57 2.69 9.96
N ALA A 40 -2.53 2.78 9.13
CA ALA A 40 -1.84 4.03 8.82
C ALA A 40 -2.75 5.02 8.08
N LEU A 41 -3.46 4.55 7.05
CA LEU A 41 -4.41 5.36 6.28
C LEU A 41 -5.56 5.85 7.16
N ARG A 42 -6.15 4.97 7.97
CA ARG A 42 -7.23 5.35 8.90
C ARG A 42 -6.77 6.37 9.93
N ARG A 43 -5.56 6.23 10.49
CA ARG A 43 -5.03 7.16 11.50
C ARG A 43 -4.81 8.57 10.93
N ARG A 44 -4.56 8.69 9.63
CA ARG A 44 -4.40 9.96 8.92
C ARG A 44 -5.67 10.44 8.21
N GLU A 45 -6.78 9.74 8.43
CA GLU A 45 -8.08 10.08 7.82
C GLU A 45 -8.02 10.17 6.28
N ILE A 46 -7.17 9.35 5.67
CA ILE A 46 -7.02 9.29 4.22
C ILE A 46 -8.09 8.35 3.67
N PRO A 47 -9.03 8.84 2.83
CA PRO A 47 -10.04 7.99 2.21
C PRO A 47 -9.37 7.01 1.23
N TYR A 48 -9.73 5.74 1.32
CA TYR A 48 -9.32 4.71 0.37
C TYR A 48 -10.51 3.83 0.04
N GLY A 49 -10.57 3.35 -1.21
CA GLY A 49 -11.60 2.45 -1.70
C GLY A 49 -11.22 1.00 -1.45
N SER A 50 -10.82 0.31 -2.52
CA SER A 50 -10.30 -1.05 -2.45
C SER A 50 -8.79 -1.07 -2.19
N ILE A 51 -8.35 -2.16 -1.56
CA ILE A 51 -6.95 -2.53 -1.46
C ILE A 51 -6.81 -3.92 -2.04
N GLU A 52 -6.07 -4.02 -3.14
CA GLU A 52 -5.92 -5.24 -3.92
C GLU A 52 -4.48 -5.72 -3.88
N TYR A 53 -4.30 -7.03 -4.04
CA TYR A 53 -3.00 -7.67 -4.03
C TYR A 53 -2.86 -8.49 -5.31
N GLU A 54 -1.81 -8.19 -6.08
CA GLU A 54 -1.44 -8.98 -7.26
C GLU A 54 0.08 -9.09 -7.35
N PHE A 55 0.56 -10.29 -7.70
CA PHE A 55 1.97 -10.59 -8.00
C PHE A 55 2.99 -10.05 -6.96
N GLY A 56 2.66 -10.08 -5.66
CA GLY A 56 3.56 -9.56 -4.63
C GLY A 56 3.60 -8.03 -4.55
N ARG A 57 2.58 -7.34 -5.07
CA ARG A 57 2.39 -5.89 -4.96
C ARG A 57 1.03 -5.61 -4.36
N LEU A 58 0.94 -4.51 -3.62
CA LEU A 58 -0.31 -4.04 -3.03
C LEU A 58 -0.73 -2.75 -3.74
N PHE A 59 -1.96 -2.73 -4.25
CA PHE A 59 -2.58 -1.60 -4.91
C PHE A 59 -3.59 -0.98 -3.97
N VAL A 60 -3.45 0.31 -3.68
CA VAL A 60 -4.36 1.06 -2.81
C VAL A 60 -5.06 2.12 -3.65
N PHE A 61 -6.34 1.94 -3.91
CA PHE A 61 -7.13 2.91 -4.66
C PHE A 61 -7.61 4.03 -3.74
N THR A 62 -7.35 5.27 -4.13
CA THR A 62 -7.64 6.44 -3.29
C THR A 62 -7.75 7.71 -4.14
N SER A 63 -8.59 8.64 -3.69
CA SER A 63 -8.65 9.99 -4.26
C SER A 63 -7.47 10.89 -3.83
N ARG A 64 -6.63 10.45 -2.89
CA ARG A 64 -5.46 11.19 -2.37
C ARG A 64 -4.18 10.34 -2.44
N PRO A 65 -3.73 9.96 -3.65
CA PRO A 65 -2.64 9.00 -3.84
C PRO A 65 -1.28 9.49 -3.35
N VAL A 66 -0.99 10.78 -3.48
CA VAL A 66 0.29 11.36 -3.01
C VAL A 66 0.41 11.25 -1.49
N GLU A 67 -0.63 11.64 -0.76
CA GLU A 67 -0.65 11.56 0.70
C GLU A 67 -0.71 10.12 1.20
N ALA A 68 -1.47 9.27 0.52
CA ALA A 68 -1.52 7.85 0.82
C ALA A 68 -0.13 7.21 0.64
N ALA A 69 0.58 7.51 -0.45
CA ALA A 69 1.93 7.02 -0.68
C ALA A 69 2.88 7.45 0.43
N GLU A 70 2.84 8.71 0.85
CA GLU A 70 3.69 9.23 1.94
C GLU A 70 3.33 8.62 3.30
N ALA A 71 2.05 8.31 3.54
CA ALA A 71 1.63 7.62 4.74
C ALA A 71 2.10 6.16 4.76
N ILE A 72 1.98 5.48 3.62
CA ILE A 72 2.31 4.07 3.45
C ILE A 72 3.83 3.85 3.47
N SER A 73 4.63 4.78 2.95
CA SER A 73 6.09 4.68 2.94
C SER A 73 6.70 4.56 4.35
N ARG A 74 5.98 5.03 5.38
CA ARG A 74 6.39 4.94 6.79
C ARG A 74 5.96 3.63 7.47
N VAL A 75 5.30 2.71 6.76
CA VAL A 75 4.88 1.41 7.29
C VAL A 75 6.02 0.41 7.16
N PHE A 76 6.39 -0.23 8.27
CA PHE A 76 7.41 -1.29 8.26
C PHE A 76 7.03 -2.45 7.33
N GLY A 77 8.01 -2.91 6.54
CA GLY A 77 7.83 -3.94 5.52
C GLY A 77 7.47 -3.41 4.13
N VAL A 78 7.29 -2.09 3.98
CA VAL A 78 7.20 -1.42 2.68
C VAL A 78 8.60 -1.01 2.23
N SER A 79 8.97 -1.38 1.01
CA SER A 79 10.23 -0.98 0.37
C SER A 79 10.09 0.35 -0.39
N SER A 80 9.02 0.49 -1.16
CA SER A 80 8.74 1.72 -1.91
C SER A 80 7.25 1.87 -2.20
N THR A 81 6.83 3.10 -2.45
CA THR A 81 5.48 3.49 -2.82
C THR A 81 5.51 4.38 -4.05
N SER A 82 4.60 4.17 -5.00
CA SER A 82 4.48 4.97 -6.21
C SER A 82 3.02 5.35 -6.43
N PRO A 83 2.65 6.64 -6.45
CA PRO A 83 1.36 7.10 -6.97
C PRO A 83 1.23 6.68 -8.45
N ALA A 84 0.10 6.09 -8.83
CA ALA A 84 -0.16 5.58 -10.17
C ALA A 84 -1.60 5.86 -10.60
#